data_AF-A0ABD5Y0L1-F1
#
_entry.id   AF-A0ABD5Y0L1-F1
#
_cell.length_a   1.000
_cell.length_b   1.000
_cell.length_c   1.000
_cell.angle_alpha   90.00
_cell.angle_beta   90.00
_cell.angle_gamma   90.00
#
_symmetry.space_group_name_H-M   'P 1'
#
loop_
_entity.id
_entity.type
_entity.pdbx_description
1 polymer ?
#
loop_
_entity_poly.entity_id
_entity_poly.type
_entity_poly.pdbx_seq_one_letter_code
_entity_poly.pdbx_strand_id
1 'polypeptide(L)' 'MSTDTRSPGGRVTGEPEVVATVDEADGSARFVVADIARDEAWVSATATKAYPLDEWR' A
#
# COMPACT_ATOMS: atom_id res chain seq x y z
N MET A 1 -13.65 25.63 13.03
CA MET A 1 -12.48 24.79 13.35
C MET A 1 -11.62 24.70 12.11
N SER A 2 -10.44 25.32 12.11
CA SER A 2 -9.49 25.19 11.01
C SER A 2 -8.61 23.98 11.31
N THR A 3 -8.77 22.90 10.56
CA THR A 3 -7.83 21.79 10.61
C THR A 3 -6.54 22.26 9.94
N ASP A 4 -5.52 22.49 10.76
CA ASP A 4 -4.14 22.69 10.34
C ASP A 4 -3.67 21.39 9.67
N THR A 5 -3.68 21.38 8.33
CA THR A 5 -3.11 20.28 7.55
C THR A 5 -1.60 20.40 7.64
N ARG A 6 -0.99 19.71 8.62
CA ARG A 6 0.46 19.53 8.67
C ARG A 6 0.92 18.90 7.35
N SER A 7 1.75 19.63 6.61
CA SER A 7 2.48 19.10 5.46
C SER A 7 3.30 17.87 5.89
N PRO A 8 3.16 16.68 5.27
CA PRO A 8 4.04 15.55 5.53
C PRO A 8 5.37 15.80 4.80
N GLY A 9 6.16 16.73 5.34
CA GLY A 9 7.49 17.09 4.85
C GLY A 9 8.63 16.49 5.69
N GLY A 10 8.35 15.46 6.49
CA GLY A 10 9.39 14.72 7.20
C GLY A 10 10.06 13.74 6.26
N ARG A 11 11.30 13.99 5.83
CA ARG A 11 12.07 13.02 5.06
C ARG A 11 12.22 11.76 5.92
N VAL A 12 11.45 10.71 5.62
CA VAL A 12 11.50 9.45 6.37
C VAL A 12 12.84 8.77 6.05
N THR A 13 13.80 8.94 6.96
CA THR A 13 15.18 8.42 6.89
C THR A 13 15.29 7.01 7.47
N GLY A 14 14.22 6.21 7.41
CA GLY A 14 14.26 4.78 7.69
C GLY A 14 14.53 4.00 6.40
N GLU A 15 15.29 2.92 6.51
CA GLU A 15 15.33 1.90 5.46
C GLU A 15 13.89 1.46 5.16
N PRO A 16 13.48 1.32 3.88
CA PRO A 16 12.15 0.85 3.55
C PRO A 16 11.91 -0.54 4.11
N GLU A 17 10.79 -0.73 4.81
CA GLU A 17 10.38 -2.03 5.34
C GLU A 17 9.08 -2.44 4.65
N VAL A 18 9.21 -3.23 3.59
CA VAL A 18 8.08 -3.56 2.71
C VAL A 18 7.49 -4.92 3.09
N VAL A 19 6.17 -4.94 3.32
CA VAL A 19 5.38 -6.14 3.59
C VAL A 19 4.29 -6.27 2.53
N ALA A 20 4.02 -7.51 2.12
CA ALA A 20 2.94 -7.84 1.18
C ALA A 20 2.01 -8.90 1.80
N THR A 21 0.71 -8.68 1.68
CA THR A 21 -0.32 -9.59 2.18
C THR A 21 -1.49 -9.71 1.20
N VAL A 22 -2.28 -10.77 1.37
CA VAL A 22 -3.57 -10.93 0.71
C VAL A 22 -4.64 -10.73 1.78
N ASP A 23 -5.53 -9.78 1.54
CA ASP A 23 -6.71 -9.52 2.37
C ASP A 23 -7.95 -10.06 1.65
N GLU A 24 -8.74 -10.87 2.35
CA GLU A 24 -9.99 -11.45 1.85
C GLU A 24 -11.18 -10.71 2.47
N ALA A 25 -11.29 -9.42 2.19
CA ALA A 25 -12.43 -8.61 2.58
C ALA A 25 -13.53 -8.62 1.50
N ASP A 26 -14.80 -8.58 1.92
CA ASP A 26 -15.97 -8.43 1.04
C ASP A 26 -16.09 -9.50 -0.07
N GLY A 27 -15.59 -10.71 0.18
CA GLY A 27 -15.65 -11.84 -0.76
C GLY A 27 -14.76 -11.69 -1.99
N SER A 28 -13.82 -10.73 -1.98
CA SER A 28 -12.85 -10.51 -3.06
C SER A 28 -11.44 -10.42 -2.49
N ALA A 29 -10.51 -11.24 -2.99
CA ALA A 29 -9.11 -11.15 -2.61
C ALA A 29 -8.51 -9.80 -3.07
N ARG A 30 -7.76 -9.15 -2.19
CA ARG A 30 -7.06 -7.88 -2.41
C ARG A 30 -5.60 -8.05 -2.03
N PHE A 31 -4.72 -7.66 -2.94
CA PHE A 31 -3.29 -7.60 -2.67
C PHE A 31 -2.97 -6.25 -2.04
N VAL A 32 -2.27 -6.27 -0.91
CA VAL A 32 -1.82 -5.07 -0.20
C VAL A 32 -0.31 -5.11 -0.11
N VAL A 33 0.35 -4.03 -0.54
CA VAL A 33 1.79 -3.82 -0.38
C VAL A 33 1.98 -2.53 0.39
N ALA A 34 2.64 -2.60 1.54
CA ALA A 34 2.85 -1.47 2.42
C ALA A 34 4.33 -1.35 2.81
N ASP A 35 4.86 -0.14 2.73
CA ASP A 35 6.09 0.23 3.42
C ASP A 35 5.71 0.66 4.84
N ILE A 36 5.91 -0.24 5.80
CA ILE A 36 5.49 -0.02 7.19
C ILE A 36 6.40 0.95 7.94
N ALA A 37 7.53 1.34 7.34
CA ALA A 37 8.40 2.37 7.89
C ALA A 37 7.91 3.80 7.57
N ARG A 38 6.90 3.95 6.69
CA ARG A 38 6.39 5.24 6.19
C ARG A 38 4.89 5.35 6.36
N ASP A 39 4.44 6.47 6.91
CA ASP A 39 3.01 6.78 6.96
C ASP A 39 2.43 6.93 5.55
N GLU A 40 1.22 6.41 5.36
CA GLU A 40 0.44 6.48 4.11
C GLU A 40 1.14 5.89 2.87
N ALA A 41 2.24 5.14 3.04
CA ALA A 41 3.00 4.52 1.96
C ALA A 41 2.54 3.09 1.67
N TRP A 42 1.32 2.96 1.15
CA TRP A 42 0.74 1.66 0.80
C TRP A 42 -0.04 1.73 -0.52
N VAL A 43 -0.14 0.58 -1.17
CA VAL A 43 -0.96 0.39 -2.37
C VAL A 43 -1.77 -0.89 -2.22
N SER A 44 -2.97 -0.90 -2.80
CA SER A 44 -3.77 -2.11 -2.89
C SER A 44 -4.39 -2.29 -4.27
N ALA A 45 -4.54 -3.56 -4.67
CA ALA A 45 -5.17 -3.94 -5.93
C ALA A 45 -6.11 -5.13 -5.72
N THR A 46 -7.29 -5.09 -6.33
CA THR A 46 -8.20 -6.25 -6.36
C THR A 46 -7.60 -7.35 -7.22
N ALA A 47 -7.73 -8.60 -6.81
CA ALA A 47 -7.13 -9.73 -7.53
C ALA A 47 -7.60 -9.86 -8.98
N THR A 48 -8.86 -9.49 -9.27
CA THR A 48 -9.41 -9.46 -10.64
C THR A 48 -8.80 -8.41 -11.56
N LYS A 49 -8.06 -7.43 -11.02
CA LYS A 49 -7.36 -6.40 -11.80
C LYS A 49 -5.85 -6.63 -11.86
N ALA A 50 -5.33 -7.61 -11.12
CA ALA A 50 -3.95 -8.02 -11.22
C ALA A 50 -3.81 -8.97 -12.41
N TYR A 51 -2.84 -8.72 -13.29
CA TYR A 51 -2.47 -9.69 -14.30
C TYR A 51 -1.79 -10.88 -13.61
N PRO A 52 -2.02 -12.13 -14.04
CA PRO A 52 -1.26 -13.26 -13.55
C PRO A 52 0.21 -13.13 -13.99
N LEU A 53 1.14 -13.71 -13.21
CA LEU A 53 2.58 -13.46 -13.38
C LEU A 53 3.12 -13.89 -14.74
N ASP A 54 2.52 -14.90 -15.36
CA ASP A 54 2.83 -15.37 -16.70
C ASP A 54 2.42 -14.38 -17.81
N GLU A 55 1.54 -13.42 -17.50
CA GLU A 55 1.12 -12.35 -18.41
C GLU A 55 1.93 -11.04 -18.20
N TRP A 56 2.77 -10.95 -17.17
CA TRP A 56 3.67 -9.81 -16.92
C TRP A 56 4.92 -9.92 -17.80
N ARG A 57 4.80 -9.55 -19.07
CA ARG A 57 5.94 -9.49 -20.00
C ARG A 57 6.84 -8.29 -19.75
#